data_AF-A0AAV3Q5V3-F1
#
_entry.id   AF-A0AAV3Q5V3-F1
#
_cell.length_a   1.000
_cell.length_b   1.000
_cell.length_c   1.000
_cell.angle_alpha   90.00
_cell.angle_beta   90.00
_cell.angle_gamma   90.00
#
_symmetry.space_group_name_H-M   'P 1'
#
loop_
_entity.id
_entity.type
_entity.pdbx_description
1 polymer ?
#
loop_
_entity_poly.entity_id
_entity_poly.type
_entity_poly.pdbx_seq_one_letter_code
_entity_poly.pdbx_strand_id
1 'polypeptide(L)'
;MEKGDSSSRKRQRDEEDNNPQTDTANQFSSLEYHLNFSDTMVALQMMRAQFPHHEKISTLPFILRSQLYSSVMDRTQVDRELESLRREKVLRIFKLNTGQDDHAIMFVDDYLSQVERVVKRLESKKQPDLSVIEWFKNHVIQSKLDPSIGHEELCSLLSLAGKVKEDHISLLINAGLLTRQLIDPDMYWFAIPSIGSVLKGLTQVRQ
;
A
#
# COMPACT_ATOMS: atom_id res chain seq x y z
N MET A 1 21.08 46.71 68.63
CA MET A 1 22.46 47.01 68.21
C MET A 1 22.79 46.05 67.09
N GLU A 2 23.15 46.37 65.85
CA GLU A 2 23.39 47.58 65.03
C GLU A 2 23.09 47.10 63.59
N LYS A 3 22.16 47.72 62.85
CA LYS A 3 22.37 48.72 61.77
C LYS A 3 23.57 48.48 60.82
N GLY A 4 23.24 48.35 59.53
CA GLY A 4 24.10 48.63 58.38
C GLY A 4 23.23 48.74 57.11
N ASP A 5 23.00 49.96 56.65
CA ASP A 5 22.09 50.39 55.57
C ASP A 5 22.90 50.89 54.35
N SER A 6 22.20 51.02 53.20
CA SER A 6 22.51 51.80 51.99
C SER A 6 23.50 51.19 50.99
N SER A 7 23.41 51.35 49.66
CA SER A 7 22.47 51.93 48.69
C SER A 7 23.15 51.80 47.32
N SER A 8 22.44 51.48 46.23
CA SER A 8 22.48 52.26 44.96
C SER A 8 21.94 51.51 43.74
N ARG A 9 21.36 52.31 42.85
CA ARG A 9 20.47 52.00 41.72
C ARG A 9 21.19 51.61 40.42
N LYS A 10 20.42 50.90 39.57
CA LYS A 10 20.36 50.91 38.10
C LYS A 10 21.60 50.50 37.30
N ARG A 11 21.42 49.46 36.47
CA ARG A 11 21.57 49.52 35.00
C ARG A 11 20.90 48.30 34.36
N GLN A 12 19.86 48.57 33.59
CA GLN A 12 19.25 47.68 32.61
C GLN A 12 20.11 47.73 31.35
N ARG A 13 20.45 46.57 30.78
CA ARG A 13 20.90 46.46 29.39
C ARG A 13 20.44 45.12 28.85
N ASP A 14 19.57 45.21 27.85
CA ASP A 14 19.18 44.12 26.98
C ASP A 14 20.42 43.61 26.23
N GLU A 15 20.61 42.30 26.20
CA GLU A 15 21.36 41.62 25.16
C GLU A 15 20.73 40.23 25.02
N GLU A 16 19.93 40.11 23.96
CA GLU A 16 19.51 38.85 23.35
C GLU A 16 20.76 38.05 23.03
N ASP A 17 20.88 36.82 23.54
CA ASP A 17 21.70 35.83 22.87
C ASP A 17 21.07 34.45 22.91
N ASN A 18 21.08 33.85 21.73
CA ASN A 18 20.39 32.63 21.33
C ASN A 18 20.85 31.42 22.13
N ASN A 19 19.88 30.67 22.66
CA ASN A 19 20.09 29.22 22.85
C ASN A 19 18.74 28.46 22.88
N PRO A 20 18.24 27.91 21.76
CA PRO A 20 17.22 26.87 21.81
C PRO A 20 17.92 25.53 22.07
N GLN A 21 18.22 25.25 23.34
CA GLN A 21 18.71 23.93 23.73
C GLN A 21 17.53 22.98 24.02
N THR A 22 17.39 22.05 23.08
CA THR A 22 16.96 20.64 23.25
C THR A 22 15.46 20.31 23.25
N ASP A 23 14.86 20.50 22.09
CA ASP A 23 13.61 19.87 21.61
C ASP A 23 13.73 18.38 21.23
N THR A 24 14.76 17.66 21.67
CA THR A 24 15.08 16.35 21.06
C THR A 24 14.58 15.14 21.86
N ALA A 25 14.27 15.28 23.16
CA ALA A 25 13.86 14.12 23.97
C ALA A 25 12.38 13.76 23.85
N ASN A 26 11.50 14.71 23.52
CA ASN A 26 10.05 14.49 23.49
C ASN A 26 9.51 13.95 22.15
N GLN A 27 10.31 13.95 21.08
CA GLN A 27 9.93 13.31 19.81
C GLN A 27 10.24 11.81 19.76
N PHE A 28 11.14 11.30 20.61
CA PHE A 28 11.39 9.86 20.73
C PHE A 28 10.23 9.14 21.44
N SER A 29 9.57 9.79 22.40
CA SER A 29 8.47 9.17 23.16
C SER A 29 7.20 8.95 22.33
N SER A 30 6.97 9.75 21.28
CA SER A 30 5.84 9.53 20.35
C SER A 30 6.10 8.40 19.34
N LEU A 31 7.34 7.94 19.18
CA LEU A 31 7.70 6.80 18.32
C LEU A 31 7.66 5.46 19.09
N GLU A 32 7.62 5.49 20.42
CA GLU A 32 7.58 4.29 21.26
C GLU A 32 6.21 3.62 21.36
N TYR A 33 5.12 4.27 20.92
CA TYR A 33 3.76 3.73 21.06
C TYR A 33 3.32 2.66 20.05
N HIS A 34 4.18 2.16 19.15
CA HIS A 34 3.80 1.11 18.19
C HIS A 34 4.91 0.10 17.79
N LEU A 35 5.98 -0.05 18.56
CA LEU A 35 7.10 -0.95 18.21
C LEU A 35 6.92 -2.41 18.66
N ASN A 36 5.72 -2.98 18.50
CA ASN A 36 5.58 -4.43 18.29
C ASN A 36 5.63 -4.70 16.77
N PHE A 37 6.68 -4.24 16.08
CA PHE A 37 6.86 -4.63 14.69
C PHE A 37 7.16 -6.12 14.67
N SER A 38 6.18 -6.91 14.24
CA SER A 38 6.42 -8.31 13.92
C SER A 38 7.55 -8.40 12.88
N ASP A 39 8.37 -9.45 12.98
CA ASP A 39 9.38 -9.81 11.98
C ASP A 39 8.82 -9.81 10.55
N THR A 40 7.54 -10.18 10.39
CA THR A 40 6.83 -10.12 9.10
C THR A 40 6.69 -8.70 8.58
N MET A 41 6.31 -7.73 9.43
CA MET A 41 6.17 -6.33 9.02
C MET A 41 7.54 -5.74 8.66
N VAL A 42 8.57 -6.03 9.45
CA VAL A 42 9.94 -5.59 9.17
C VAL A 42 10.42 -6.16 7.84
N ALA A 43 10.24 -7.47 7.62
CA ALA A 43 10.60 -8.13 6.37
C ALA A 43 9.87 -7.51 5.17
N LEU A 44 8.56 -7.26 5.28
CA LEU A 44 7.77 -6.61 4.23
C LEU A 44 8.28 -5.20 3.91
N GLN A 45 8.60 -4.40 4.93
CA GLN A 45 9.15 -3.05 4.75
C GLN A 45 10.54 -3.08 4.10
N MET A 46 11.43 -3.98 4.54
CA MET A 46 12.75 -4.14 3.96
C MET A 46 12.68 -4.56 2.49
N MET A 47 11.84 -5.55 2.16
CA MET A 47 11.64 -6.01 0.78
C MET A 47 11.02 -4.91 -0.10
N ARG A 48 10.06 -4.14 0.43
CA ARG A 48 9.49 -2.97 -0.25
C ARG A 48 10.56 -1.93 -0.59
N ALA A 49 11.47 -1.64 0.35
CA ALA A 49 12.55 -0.67 0.14
C ALA A 49 13.60 -1.15 -0.89
N GLN A 50 13.83 -2.46 -0.97
CA GLN A 50 14.75 -3.07 -1.93
C GLN A 50 14.16 -3.24 -3.33
N PHE A 51 12.87 -2.94 -3.51
CA PHE A 51 12.21 -3.10 -4.80
C PHE A 51 12.87 -2.20 -5.85
N PRO A 52 13.22 -2.72 -7.04
CA PRO A 52 13.95 -1.95 -8.03
C PRO A 52 13.10 -0.80 -8.61
N HIS A 53 13.50 0.43 -8.30
CA HIS A 53 12.89 1.66 -8.82
C HIS A 53 13.56 2.06 -10.13
N HIS A 54 13.42 1.25 -11.18
CA HIS A 54 13.96 1.59 -12.50
C HIS A 54 12.86 2.18 -13.41
N GLU A 55 13.23 3.08 -14.33
CA GLU A 55 12.27 3.77 -15.22
C GLU A 55 11.40 2.83 -16.09
N LYS A 56 11.84 1.58 -16.29
CA LYS A 56 11.09 0.57 -17.05
C LYS A 56 10.01 -0.18 -16.23
N ILE A 57 9.98 -0.04 -14.90
CA ILE A 57 9.05 -0.73 -14.00
C ILE A 57 8.00 0.32 -13.65
N SER A 58 6.83 0.19 -14.28
CA SER A 58 5.68 1.06 -13.99
C SER A 58 4.90 0.58 -12.76
N THR A 59 5.26 -0.56 -12.18
CA THR A 59 4.60 -1.16 -11.02
C THR A 59 5.23 -0.72 -9.73
N LEU A 60 4.41 -0.37 -8.75
CA LEU A 60 4.85 -0.14 -7.38
C LEU A 60 5.33 -1.43 -6.70
N PRO A 61 6.08 -1.31 -5.59
CA PRO A 61 6.65 -2.45 -4.89
C PRO A 61 5.60 -3.48 -4.46
N PHE A 62 5.87 -4.74 -4.78
CA PHE A 62 5.12 -5.89 -4.26
C PHE A 62 6.10 -6.98 -3.85
N ILE A 63 5.69 -7.78 -2.89
CA ILE A 63 6.47 -8.88 -2.31
C ILE A 63 5.80 -10.19 -2.69
N LEU A 64 6.56 -11.20 -3.10
CA LEU A 64 5.99 -12.54 -3.27
C LEU A 64 5.88 -13.24 -1.91
N ARG A 65 4.78 -13.94 -1.66
CA ARG A 65 4.59 -14.74 -0.44
C ARG A 65 5.70 -15.78 -0.31
N SER A 66 6.15 -16.36 -1.42
CA SER A 66 7.32 -17.25 -1.47
C SER A 66 8.62 -16.57 -1.00
N GLN A 67 8.83 -15.28 -1.30
CA GLN A 67 9.98 -14.50 -0.81
C GLN A 67 9.87 -14.27 0.71
N LEU A 68 8.68 -13.89 1.18
CA LEU A 68 8.45 -13.66 2.61
C LEU A 68 8.68 -14.92 3.45
N TYR A 69 8.19 -16.08 2.98
CA TYR A 69 8.45 -17.38 3.61
C TYR A 69 9.91 -17.83 3.58
N SER A 70 10.74 -17.22 2.73
CA SER A 70 12.17 -17.50 2.69
C SER A 70 12.95 -16.62 3.67
N SER A 71 12.38 -15.48 4.07
CA SER A 71 13.01 -14.53 4.99
C SER A 71 12.57 -14.69 6.45
N VAL A 72 11.37 -15.23 6.70
CA VAL A 72 10.83 -15.46 8.04
C VAL A 72 10.74 -16.96 8.32
N MET A 73 11.21 -17.38 9.50
CA MET A 73 11.33 -18.81 9.84
C MET A 73 9.99 -19.49 10.11
N ASP A 74 9.04 -18.80 10.77
CA ASP A 74 7.73 -19.35 11.12
C ASP A 74 6.64 -18.94 10.11
N ARG A 75 6.35 -19.84 9.17
CA ARG A 75 5.30 -19.64 8.16
C ARG A 75 3.89 -19.53 8.77
N THR A 76 3.63 -20.19 9.89
CA THR A 76 2.31 -20.16 10.54
C THR A 76 2.09 -18.80 11.17
N GLN A 77 3.12 -18.22 11.78
CA GLN A 77 3.09 -16.86 12.29
C GLN A 77 2.88 -15.85 11.17
N VAL A 78 3.64 -15.95 10.06
CA VAL A 78 3.47 -15.09 8.88
C VAL A 78 2.02 -15.12 8.39
N ASP A 79 1.41 -16.30 8.29
CA ASP A 79 0.02 -16.41 7.82
C ASP A 79 -0.98 -15.73 8.74
N ARG A 80 -0.81 -15.88 10.07
CA ARG A 80 -1.67 -15.21 11.06
C ARG A 80 -1.53 -13.69 10.99
N GLU A 81 -0.30 -13.22 10.81
CA GLU A 81 0.02 -11.80 10.78
C GLU A 81 -0.42 -11.15 9.46
N LEU A 82 -0.16 -11.78 8.32
CA LEU A 82 -0.69 -11.34 7.02
C LEU A 82 -2.21 -11.22 7.05
N GLU A 83 -2.87 -12.19 7.67
CA GLU A 83 -4.31 -12.20 7.81
C GLU A 83 -4.81 -11.09 8.77
N SER A 84 -4.06 -10.75 9.84
CA SER A 84 -4.36 -9.57 10.67
C SER A 84 -4.20 -8.28 9.88
N LEU A 85 -3.07 -8.10 9.19
CA LEU A 85 -2.76 -6.92 8.39
C LEU A 85 -3.73 -6.73 7.22
N ARG A 86 -4.26 -7.82 6.66
CA ARG A 86 -5.33 -7.79 5.65
C ARG A 86 -6.63 -7.27 6.24
N ARG A 87 -7.03 -7.74 7.43
CA ARG A 87 -8.23 -7.26 8.14
C ARG A 87 -8.11 -5.80 8.57
N GLU A 88 -6.92 -5.38 8.96
CA GLU A 88 -6.59 -3.99 9.29
C GLU A 88 -6.46 -3.09 8.04
N LYS A 89 -6.64 -3.65 6.83
CA LYS A 89 -6.54 -2.95 5.54
C LYS A 89 -5.17 -2.29 5.29
N VAL A 90 -4.11 -2.83 5.90
CA VAL A 90 -2.74 -2.36 5.71
C VAL A 90 -2.15 -2.93 4.42
N LEU A 91 -2.44 -4.21 4.14
CA LEU A 91 -1.96 -4.90 2.95
C LEU A 91 -3.08 -5.61 2.20
N ARG A 92 -2.82 -5.87 0.92
CA ARG A 92 -3.63 -6.72 0.06
C ARG A 92 -2.79 -7.84 -0.51
N ILE A 93 -3.45 -8.99 -0.63
CA ILE A 93 -2.89 -10.19 -1.23
C ILE A 93 -3.60 -10.41 -2.58
N PHE A 94 -2.80 -10.64 -3.61
CA PHE A 94 -3.24 -10.86 -4.98
C PHE A 94 -2.79 -12.24 -5.42
N LYS A 95 -3.67 -12.98 -6.09
CA LYS A 95 -3.30 -14.28 -6.66
C LYS A 95 -2.62 -14.06 -8.01
N LEU A 96 -1.41 -14.61 -8.18
CA LEU A 96 -0.69 -14.54 -9.45
C LEU A 96 -1.03 -15.76 -10.32
N ASN A 97 -1.15 -15.52 -11.61
CA ASN A 97 -1.46 -16.52 -12.63
C ASN A 97 -0.20 -17.14 -13.26
N THR A 98 0.94 -17.15 -12.55
CA THR A 98 2.25 -17.64 -13.05
C THR A 98 2.41 -19.16 -13.09
N GLY A 99 1.32 -19.93 -12.93
CA GLY A 99 1.34 -21.39 -12.93
C GLY A 99 1.93 -22.04 -11.67
N GLN A 100 2.47 -21.25 -10.74
CA GLN A 100 3.02 -21.72 -9.45
C GLN A 100 2.11 -21.39 -8.25
N ASP A 101 0.88 -20.91 -8.50
CA ASP A 101 -0.07 -20.46 -7.46
C ASP A 101 0.56 -19.53 -6.40
N ASP A 102 1.51 -18.68 -6.83
CA ASP A 102 2.16 -17.74 -5.92
C ASP A 102 1.25 -16.53 -5.66
N HIS A 103 1.45 -15.89 -4.52
CA HIS A 103 0.66 -14.73 -4.09
C HIS A 103 1.56 -13.50 -4.02
N ALA A 104 1.09 -12.38 -4.56
CA ALA A 104 1.73 -11.09 -4.36
C ALA A 104 1.08 -10.38 -3.17
N ILE A 105 1.92 -9.81 -2.31
CA ILE A 105 1.55 -9.00 -1.16
C ILE A 105 1.97 -7.57 -1.50
N MET A 106 1.05 -6.62 -1.37
CA MET A 106 1.34 -5.21 -1.60
C MET A 106 0.62 -4.36 -0.56
N PHE A 107 1.26 -3.27 -0.14
CA PHE A 107 0.63 -2.32 0.76
C PHE A 107 -0.57 -1.67 0.07
N VAL A 108 -1.64 -1.41 0.82
CA VAL A 108 -2.83 -0.78 0.25
C VAL A 108 -2.50 0.59 -0.32
N ASP A 109 -1.65 1.38 0.35
CA ASP A 109 -1.21 2.69 -0.14
C ASP A 109 -0.48 2.61 -1.49
N ASP A 110 0.37 1.59 -1.66
CA ASP A 110 1.05 1.32 -2.93
C ASP A 110 0.05 0.89 -4.00
N TYR A 111 -0.92 0.04 -3.64
CA TYR A 111 -1.95 -0.35 -4.59
C TYR A 111 -2.76 0.85 -5.07
N LEU A 112 -3.23 1.69 -4.15
CA LEU A 112 -4.01 2.89 -4.47
C LEU A 112 -3.22 3.84 -5.37
N SER A 113 -1.95 4.06 -5.04
CA SER A 113 -1.03 4.85 -5.87
C SER A 113 -0.84 4.24 -7.26
N GLN A 114 -0.83 2.91 -7.37
CA GLN A 114 -0.74 2.21 -8.65
C GLN A 114 -2.01 2.41 -9.48
N VAL A 115 -3.19 2.34 -8.86
CA VAL A 115 -4.47 2.62 -9.52
C VAL A 115 -4.50 4.07 -10.02
N GLU A 116 -4.04 5.04 -9.23
CA GLU A 116 -3.97 6.45 -9.63
C GLU A 116 -3.05 6.67 -10.85
N ARG A 117 -1.92 5.96 -10.93
CA ARG A 117 -1.08 5.97 -12.14
C ARG A 117 -1.83 5.45 -13.37
N VAL A 118 -2.67 4.42 -13.21
CA VAL A 118 -3.50 3.90 -14.29
C VAL A 118 -4.56 4.92 -14.72
N VAL A 119 -5.21 5.59 -13.76
CA VAL A 119 -6.19 6.66 -14.03
C VAL A 119 -5.53 7.78 -14.84
N LYS A 120 -4.37 8.31 -14.40
CA LYS A 120 -3.62 9.33 -15.14
C LYS A 120 -3.25 8.90 -16.57
N ARG A 121 -2.91 7.62 -16.76
CA ARG A 121 -2.61 7.05 -18.08
C ARG A 121 -3.86 6.92 -18.96
N LEU A 122 -5.04 6.75 -18.39
CA LEU A 122 -6.31 6.65 -19.12
C LEU A 122 -6.90 8.04 -19.42
N GLU A 123 -6.72 9.00 -18.52
CA GLU A 123 -7.04 10.42 -18.73
C GLU A 123 -6.35 10.97 -19.98
N SER A 124 -5.04 10.69 -20.13
CA SER A 124 -4.29 11.09 -21.33
C SER A 124 -4.79 10.43 -22.62
N LYS A 125 -5.50 9.31 -22.53
CA LYS A 125 -6.15 8.60 -23.65
C LYS A 125 -7.61 9.00 -23.87
N LYS A 126 -8.14 9.99 -23.12
CA LYS A 126 -9.54 10.46 -23.16
C LYS A 126 -10.58 9.33 -23.07
N GLN A 127 -10.33 8.33 -22.22
CA GLN A 127 -11.31 7.29 -21.96
C GLN A 127 -12.48 7.87 -21.14
N PRO A 128 -13.74 7.70 -21.55
CA PRO A 128 -14.88 8.42 -20.97
C PRO A 128 -15.31 7.92 -19.58
N ASP A 129 -14.93 6.70 -19.17
CA ASP A 129 -15.51 6.04 -17.99
C ASP A 129 -14.53 5.92 -16.81
N LEU A 130 -13.74 6.96 -16.53
CA LEU A 130 -12.79 6.99 -15.42
C LEU A 130 -13.47 6.84 -14.04
N SER A 131 -14.72 7.29 -13.93
CA SER A 131 -15.53 7.16 -12.71
C SER A 131 -15.64 5.71 -12.24
N VAL A 132 -15.63 4.74 -13.17
CA VAL A 132 -15.67 3.30 -12.83
C VAL A 132 -14.46 2.90 -11.99
N ILE A 133 -13.28 3.45 -12.27
CA ILE A 133 -12.05 3.13 -11.53
C ILE A 133 -12.10 3.73 -10.12
N GLU A 134 -12.69 4.92 -9.98
CA GLU A 134 -12.94 5.53 -8.68
C GLU A 134 -13.96 4.72 -7.86
N TRP A 135 -15.03 4.25 -8.50
CA TRP A 135 -16.02 3.38 -7.85
C TRP A 135 -15.38 2.08 -7.38
N PHE A 136 -14.54 1.48 -8.22
CA PHE A 136 -13.77 0.29 -7.88
C PHE A 136 -12.86 0.54 -6.67
N LYS A 137 -12.10 1.64 -6.66
CA LYS A 137 -11.23 2.02 -5.53
C LYS A 137 -12.00 2.21 -4.23
N ASN A 138 -13.12 2.93 -4.28
CA ASN A 138 -13.83 3.36 -3.07
C ASN A 138 -14.81 2.31 -2.54
N HIS A 139 -15.44 1.52 -3.42
CA HIS A 139 -16.46 0.55 -3.03
C HIS A 139 -15.91 -0.87 -3.04
N VAL A 140 -15.29 -1.29 -4.15
CA VAL A 140 -14.86 -2.69 -4.32
C VAL A 140 -13.64 -2.99 -3.45
N ILE A 141 -12.59 -2.16 -3.52
CA ILE A 141 -11.34 -2.41 -2.80
C ILE A 141 -11.49 -2.30 -1.29
N GLN A 142 -12.38 -1.42 -0.82
CA GLN A 142 -12.66 -1.21 0.60
C GLN A 142 -13.61 -2.24 1.22
N SER A 143 -14.53 -2.79 0.43
CA SER A 143 -15.54 -3.74 0.91
C SER A 143 -15.06 -5.19 0.82
N LYS A 144 -14.31 -5.53 -0.24
CA LYS A 144 -13.81 -6.88 -0.47
C LYS A 144 -12.34 -6.97 -0.09
N LEU A 145 -11.97 -7.85 0.83
CA LEU A 145 -10.57 -8.07 1.23
C LEU A 145 -9.97 -9.34 0.61
N ASP A 146 -10.79 -10.15 -0.04
CA ASP A 146 -10.34 -11.39 -0.66
C ASP A 146 -9.67 -11.13 -2.00
N PRO A 147 -8.78 -12.02 -2.46
CA PRO A 147 -8.08 -11.88 -3.74
C PRO A 147 -8.99 -12.07 -4.97
N SER A 148 -10.22 -12.54 -4.77
CA SER A 148 -11.22 -12.78 -5.80
C SER A 148 -12.55 -12.11 -5.48
N ILE A 149 -13.36 -11.91 -6.53
CA ILE A 149 -14.72 -11.38 -6.45
C ILE A 149 -15.58 -12.02 -7.54
N GLY A 150 -16.82 -12.36 -7.20
CA GLY A 150 -17.79 -12.88 -8.16
C GLY A 150 -18.38 -11.77 -9.03
N HIS A 151 -18.88 -12.12 -10.22
CA HIS A 151 -19.48 -11.19 -11.16
C HIS A 151 -20.66 -10.43 -10.55
N GLU A 152 -21.59 -11.14 -9.92
CA GLU A 152 -22.76 -10.53 -9.27
C GLU A 152 -22.35 -9.58 -8.12
N GLU A 153 -21.38 -10.00 -7.30
CA GLU A 153 -20.86 -9.18 -6.19
C GLU A 153 -20.16 -7.91 -6.71
N LEU A 154 -19.33 -8.04 -7.75
CA LEU A 154 -18.66 -6.91 -8.41
C LEU A 154 -19.69 -5.94 -8.99
N CYS A 155 -20.70 -6.45 -9.70
CA CYS A 155 -21.78 -5.65 -10.26
C CYS A 155 -22.59 -4.95 -9.16
N SER A 156 -22.87 -5.63 -8.05
CA SER A 156 -23.58 -5.05 -6.90
C SER A 156 -22.80 -3.88 -6.28
N LEU A 157 -21.49 -4.06 -6.02
CA LEU A 157 -20.64 -3.03 -5.43
C LEU A 157 -20.43 -1.83 -6.35
N LEU A 158 -20.28 -2.04 -7.66
CA LEU A 158 -20.20 -0.97 -8.64
C LEU A 158 -21.57 -0.26 -8.81
N SER A 159 -22.68 -0.99 -8.62
CA SER A 159 -24.03 -0.43 -8.72
C SER A 159 -24.37 0.56 -7.61
N LEU A 160 -23.66 0.53 -6.49
CA LEU A 160 -23.78 1.53 -5.42
C LEU A 160 -23.42 2.93 -5.91
N ALA A 161 -22.53 3.04 -6.89
CA ALA A 161 -22.04 4.31 -7.38
C ALA A 161 -22.68 4.76 -8.70
N GLY A 162 -23.27 3.84 -9.46
CA GLY A 162 -23.93 4.18 -10.72
C GLY A 162 -24.40 2.96 -11.51
N LYS A 163 -24.91 3.18 -12.73
CA LYS A 163 -25.39 2.08 -13.59
C LYS A 163 -24.21 1.29 -14.15
N VAL A 164 -24.07 0.03 -13.74
CA VAL A 164 -23.02 -0.88 -14.23
C VAL A 164 -23.37 -1.39 -15.63
N LYS A 165 -22.35 -1.45 -16.49
CA LYS A 165 -22.40 -2.05 -17.82
C LYS A 165 -21.24 -3.04 -17.96
N GLU A 166 -21.37 -4.01 -18.85
CA GLU A 166 -20.27 -4.92 -19.21
C GLU A 166 -19.02 -4.18 -19.73
N ASP A 167 -19.22 -3.04 -20.38
CA ASP A 167 -18.13 -2.16 -20.83
C ASP A 167 -17.25 -1.69 -19.65
N HIS A 168 -17.84 -1.48 -18.48
CA HIS A 168 -17.13 -1.07 -17.26
C HIS A 168 -16.25 -2.20 -16.71
N ILE A 169 -16.73 -3.44 -16.77
CA ILE A 169 -15.94 -4.62 -16.35
C ILE A 169 -14.79 -4.83 -17.32
N SER A 170 -15.07 -4.70 -18.62
CA SER A 170 -14.06 -4.74 -19.68
C SER A 170 -13.00 -3.66 -19.49
N LEU A 171 -13.39 -2.44 -19.08
CA LEU A 171 -12.47 -1.36 -18.73
C LEU A 171 -11.55 -1.76 -17.58
N LEU A 172 -12.07 -2.34 -16.49
CA LEU A 172 -11.28 -2.77 -15.34
C LEU A 172 -10.28 -3.89 -15.69
N ILE A 173 -10.68 -4.83 -16.55
CA ILE A 173 -9.80 -5.89 -17.07
C ILE A 173 -8.70 -5.29 -17.95
N ASN A 174 -9.07 -4.42 -18.90
CA ASN A 174 -8.12 -3.76 -19.80
C ASN A 174 -7.16 -2.80 -19.06
N ALA A 175 -7.62 -2.21 -17.96
CA ALA A 175 -6.80 -1.41 -17.06
C ALA A 175 -5.78 -2.27 -16.27
N GLY A 176 -5.96 -3.59 -16.24
CA GLY A 176 -5.14 -4.54 -15.49
C GLY A 176 -5.46 -4.59 -14.00
N LEU A 177 -6.66 -4.16 -13.60
CA LEU A 177 -7.14 -4.18 -12.21
C LEU A 177 -7.84 -5.50 -11.87
N LEU A 178 -8.38 -6.18 -12.89
CA LEU A 178 -9.04 -7.47 -12.79
C LEU A 178 -8.49 -8.46 -13.82
N THR A 179 -8.55 -9.73 -13.50
CA THR A 179 -8.27 -10.84 -14.43
C THR A 179 -9.37 -11.88 -14.30
N ARG A 180 -9.96 -12.31 -15.41
CA ARG A 180 -10.99 -13.37 -15.40
C ARG A 180 -10.33 -14.71 -15.07
N GLN A 181 -10.95 -15.48 -14.17
CA GLN A 181 -10.48 -16.81 -13.82
C GLN A 181 -10.72 -17.77 -14.99
N LEU A 182 -9.75 -18.65 -15.28
CA LEU A 182 -9.86 -19.61 -16.39
C LEU A 182 -10.85 -20.75 -16.10
N ILE A 183 -11.04 -21.07 -14.81
CA ILE A 183 -11.87 -22.18 -14.36
C ILE A 183 -13.34 -21.76 -14.23
N ASP A 184 -13.57 -20.51 -13.80
CA ASP A 184 -14.90 -19.99 -13.54
C ASP A 184 -15.04 -18.61 -14.23
N PRO A 185 -15.86 -18.50 -15.29
CA PRO A 185 -16.01 -17.26 -16.06
C PRO A 185 -16.69 -16.14 -15.27
N ASP A 186 -17.43 -16.48 -14.21
CA ASP A 186 -18.14 -15.54 -13.34
C ASP A 186 -17.28 -15.10 -12.15
N MET A 187 -16.02 -15.54 -12.08
CA MET A 187 -15.06 -15.14 -11.05
C MET A 187 -13.91 -14.32 -11.62
N TYR A 188 -13.59 -13.25 -10.89
CA TYR A 188 -12.49 -12.35 -11.21
C TYR A 188 -11.48 -12.33 -10.07
N TRP A 189 -10.19 -12.31 -10.41
CA TRP A 189 -9.11 -12.04 -9.47
C TRP A 189 -8.72 -10.57 -9.55
N PHE A 190 -8.47 -9.98 -8.38
CA PHE A 190 -7.81 -8.69 -8.33
C PHE A 190 -6.40 -8.82 -8.88
N ALA A 191 -6.03 -7.89 -9.75
CA ALA A 191 -4.73 -7.86 -10.39
C ALA A 191 -4.00 -6.57 -10.08
N ILE A 192 -2.67 -6.66 -10.09
CA ILE A 192 -1.78 -5.51 -9.99
C ILE A 192 -1.56 -5.01 -11.42
N PRO A 193 -1.91 -3.76 -11.75
CA PRO A 193 -1.71 -3.21 -13.09
C PRO A 193 -0.25 -3.32 -13.52
N SER A 194 -0.02 -3.71 -14.77
CA SER A 194 1.32 -3.87 -15.36
C SER A 194 2.20 -4.96 -14.74
N ILE A 195 1.68 -5.80 -13.84
CA ILE A 195 2.46 -6.88 -13.20
C ILE A 195 3.05 -7.90 -14.18
N GLY A 196 2.39 -8.15 -15.31
CA GLY A 196 2.87 -9.06 -16.34
C GLY A 196 4.25 -8.70 -16.91
N SER A 197 4.61 -7.41 -16.94
CA SER A 197 5.94 -6.96 -17.37
C SER A 197 7.04 -7.40 -16.39
N VAL A 198 6.75 -7.32 -15.08
CA VAL A 198 7.67 -7.73 -14.02
C VAL A 198 7.75 -9.25 -13.92
N LEU A 199 6.61 -9.95 -14.02
CA LEU A 199 6.56 -11.41 -13.98
C LEU A 199 7.30 -12.05 -15.16
N LYS A 200 7.24 -11.46 -16.35
CA LYS A 200 8.05 -11.89 -17.51
C LYS A 200 9.55 -11.78 -17.23
N GLY A 201 9.98 -10.70 -16.58
CA GLY A 201 11.38 -10.55 -16.14
C GLY A 201 11.79 -11.62 -15.12
N LEU A 202 10.92 -11.92 -14.15
CA LEU A 202 11.18 -12.93 -13.13
C LEU A 202 11.20 -14.37 -13.68
N THR A 203 10.41 -14.67 -14.71
CA THR A 203 10.42 -15.99 -15.36
C THR A 203 11.65 -16.19 -16.25
N GLN A 204 12.20 -15.12 -16.84
CA GLN A 204 13.43 -15.21 -17.63
C GLN A 204 14.69 -15.48 -16.81
N VAL A 205 14.74 -15.09 -15.54
CA VAL A 205 15.91 -15.32 -14.66
C VAL A 205 16.02 -16.78 -14.19
N ARG A 206 15.04 -17.64 -14.52
CA ARG A 206 15.02 -19.06 -14.13
C ARG A 206 15.39 -20.04 -15.26
N GLN A 207 16.04 -19.60 -16.33
CA GLN A 207 16.61 -20.49 -17.35
C GLN A 207 18.14 -20.49 -17.34
#